data_AF-A0A1V9KBD6-F1
#
_entry.id   AF-A0A1V9KBD6-F1
#
_cell.length_a   1.000
_cell.length_b   1.000
_cell.length_c   1.000
_cell.angle_alpha   90.00
_cell.angle_beta   90.00
_cell.angle_gamma   90.00
#
_symmetry.space_group_name_H-M   'P 1'
#
loop_
_entity.id
_entity.type
_entity.pdbx_description
1 polymer ?
#
loop_
_entity_poly.entity_id
_entity_poly.type
_entity_poly.pdbx_seq_one_letter_code
_entity_poly.pdbx_strand_id
1 'polypeptide(L)'
;MDTIWLGGAEWLAVLRIGLGLWWLESWRHKDKKGWFERGTGIAWAADVAHKHRWGAVRSGFDTVVAPRPRAMAYVVVYAELALGLGLVAGFLTPVALIAGLLLNLLYFTLMIHDWAEQGQNAMMALISAVALFGMAWQTWSLDDALGLFR
;
A
#
# COMPACT_ATOMS: atom_id res chain seq x y z
N MET A 1 8.40 18.69 21.00
CA MET A 1 7.10 19.00 20.39
C MET A 1 6.07 18.62 21.44
N ASP A 2 5.28 19.56 21.89
CA ASP A 2 4.28 19.28 22.92
C ASP A 2 3.03 18.74 22.23
N THR A 3 2.60 17.54 22.62
CA THR A 3 1.46 16.83 22.06
C THR A 3 0.58 16.33 23.20
N ILE A 4 -0.72 16.15 22.92
CA ILE A 4 -1.67 15.70 23.94
C ILE A 4 -1.43 14.19 24.20
N TRP A 5 -1.14 13.84 25.46
CA TRP A 5 -0.98 12.48 26.04
C TRP A 5 0.18 11.62 25.54
N LEU A 6 0.41 11.59 24.22
CA LEU A 6 1.48 10.84 23.56
C LEU A 6 2.56 11.78 23.07
N GLY A 7 3.79 11.30 22.90
CA GLY A 7 4.85 12.04 22.21
C GLY A 7 4.74 11.96 20.69
N GLY A 8 5.63 12.67 19.99
CA GLY A 8 5.64 12.68 18.52
C GLY A 8 5.90 11.31 17.90
N ALA A 9 6.79 10.51 18.50
CA ALA A 9 7.12 9.17 18.01
C ALA A 9 5.91 8.23 18.14
N GLU A 10 5.18 8.29 19.25
CA GLU A 10 3.99 7.47 19.48
C GLU A 10 2.86 7.84 18.51
N TRP A 11 2.66 9.13 18.24
CA TRP A 11 1.68 9.56 17.22
C TRP A 11 2.04 9.07 15.81
N LEU A 12 3.33 9.04 15.46
CA LEU A 12 3.77 8.44 14.20
C LEU A 12 3.55 6.93 14.17
N ALA A 13 3.75 6.23 15.30
CA ALA A 13 3.40 4.82 15.41
C ALA A 13 1.88 4.57 15.24
N VAL A 14 1.03 5.43 15.80
CA VAL A 14 -0.43 5.37 15.58
C VAL A 14 -0.76 5.54 14.09
N LEU A 15 -0.16 6.51 13.40
CA LEU A 15 -0.37 6.71 11.96
C LEU A 15 0.06 5.50 11.14
N ARG A 16 1.23 4.93 11.45
CA ARG A 16 1.73 3.69 10.82
C ARG A 16 0.76 2.53 11.02
N ILE A 17 0.30 2.31 12.25
CA ILE A 17 -0.64 1.22 12.57
C ILE A 17 -1.98 1.45 11.87
N GLY A 18 -2.51 2.67 11.88
CA GLY A 18 -3.75 3.03 11.18
C GLY A 18 -3.67 2.76 9.68
N LEU A 19 -2.55 3.13 9.04
CA LEU A 19 -2.28 2.80 7.64
C LEU A 19 -2.22 1.27 7.41
N GLY A 20 -1.58 0.53 8.31
CA GLY A 20 -1.53 -0.93 8.25
C GLY A 20 -2.91 -1.58 8.36
N LEU A 21 -3.74 -1.12 9.30
CA LEU A 21 -5.12 -1.58 9.46
C LEU A 21 -5.96 -1.29 8.22
N TRP A 22 -5.75 -0.14 7.56
CA TRP A 22 -6.41 0.17 6.29
C TRP A 22 -6.10 -0.89 5.22
N TRP A 23 -4.83 -1.27 5.07
CA TRP A 23 -4.43 -2.32 4.13
C TRP A 23 -5.03 -3.68 4.48
N LEU A 24 -5.06 -4.05 5.77
CA LEU A 24 -5.70 -5.28 6.21
C LEU A 24 -7.20 -5.29 5.91
N GLU A 25 -7.87 -4.16 6.08
CA GLU A 25 -9.29 -4.04 5.80
C GLU A 25 -9.60 -4.09 4.30
N SER A 26 -8.74 -3.48 3.47
CA SER A 26 -8.79 -3.60 2.02
C SER A 26 -8.61 -5.06 1.57
N TRP A 27 -7.62 -5.75 2.14
CA TRP A 27 -7.40 -7.17 1.89
C TRP A 27 -8.58 -8.03 2.34
N ARG A 28 -9.16 -7.74 3.52
CA ARG A 28 -10.30 -8.48 4.08
C ARG A 28 -11.52 -8.42 3.15
N HIS A 29 -11.88 -7.22 2.70
CA HIS A 29 -13.06 -6.99 1.85
C HIS A 29 -12.90 -7.45 0.39
N LYS A 30 -11.68 -7.76 -0.05
CA LYS A 30 -11.45 -8.20 -1.42
C LYS A 30 -12.04 -9.60 -1.67
N ASP A 31 -12.80 -9.75 -2.77
CA ASP A 31 -13.28 -11.04 -3.28
C ASP A 31 -12.11 -11.88 -3.82
N LYS A 32 -11.47 -12.62 -2.92
CA LYS A 32 -10.30 -13.47 -3.21
C LYS A 32 -10.62 -14.53 -4.27
N LYS A 33 -11.84 -15.08 -4.23
CA LYS A 33 -12.28 -16.10 -5.20
C LYS A 33 -12.40 -15.49 -6.60
N GLY A 34 -12.99 -14.29 -6.70
CA GLY A 34 -13.02 -13.53 -7.95
C GLY A 34 -11.63 -13.14 -8.46
N TRP A 35 -10.75 -12.68 -7.58
CA TRP A 35 -9.38 -12.29 -7.94
C TRP A 35 -8.51 -13.46 -8.41
N PHE A 36 -8.55 -14.61 -7.73
CA PHE A 36 -7.69 -15.74 -8.04
C PHE A 36 -8.25 -16.66 -9.15
N GLU A 37 -9.53 -17.01 -9.07
CA GLU A 37 -10.12 -17.99 -9.99
C GLU A 37 -10.63 -17.34 -11.27
N ARG A 38 -11.30 -16.18 -11.15
CA ARG A 38 -11.94 -15.49 -12.27
C ARG A 38 -11.08 -14.38 -12.88
N GLY A 39 -9.98 -13.99 -12.22
CA GLY A 39 -9.08 -12.94 -12.70
C GLY A 39 -9.74 -11.56 -12.80
N THR A 40 -10.88 -11.34 -12.15
CA THR A 40 -11.72 -10.14 -12.35
C THR A 40 -10.99 -8.86 -11.96
N GLY A 41 -10.15 -8.91 -10.92
CA GLY A 41 -9.35 -7.75 -10.49
C GLY A 41 -8.33 -7.31 -11.54
N ILE A 42 -7.62 -8.26 -12.15
CA ILE A 42 -6.63 -7.97 -13.19
C ILE A 42 -7.30 -7.60 -14.51
N ALA A 43 -8.42 -8.21 -14.85
CA ALA A 43 -9.21 -7.83 -16.02
C ALA A 43 -9.77 -6.40 -15.90
N TRP A 44 -10.26 -6.01 -14.72
CA TRP A 44 -10.66 -4.64 -14.43
C TRP A 44 -9.48 -3.67 -14.55
N ALA A 45 -8.33 -4.01 -13.94
CA ALA A 45 -7.13 -3.18 -14.04
C ALA A 45 -6.62 -3.04 -15.48
N ALA A 46 -6.75 -4.09 -16.29
CA ALA A 46 -6.42 -4.07 -17.71
C ALA A 46 -7.34 -3.13 -18.51
N ASP A 47 -8.65 -3.16 -18.25
CA ASP A 47 -9.61 -2.26 -18.91
C ASP A 47 -9.33 -0.78 -18.57
N VAL A 48 -9.04 -0.50 -17.29
CA VAL A 48 -8.64 0.85 -16.85
C VAL A 48 -7.32 1.26 -17.48
N ALA A 49 -6.31 0.39 -17.48
CA ALA A 49 -5.01 0.67 -18.07
C ALA A 49 -5.12 0.94 -19.57
N HIS A 50 -5.88 0.14 -20.33
CA HIS A 50 -6.04 0.29 -21.78
C HIS A 50 -6.70 1.62 -22.17
N LYS A 51 -7.65 2.11 -21.36
CA LYS A 51 -8.30 3.42 -21.53
C LYS A 51 -7.44 4.58 -21.02
N HIS A 52 -6.32 4.31 -20.36
CA HIS A 52 -5.49 5.32 -19.73
C HIS A 52 -4.81 6.22 -20.77
N ARG A 53 -4.79 7.54 -20.54
CA ARG A 53 -4.20 8.53 -21.46
C ARG A 53 -2.68 8.39 -21.66
N TRP A 54 -1.96 7.89 -20.65
CA TRP A 54 -0.51 7.77 -20.68
C TRP A 54 -0.06 6.44 -21.28
N GLY A 55 0.70 6.51 -22.38
CA GLY A 55 1.22 5.32 -23.07
C GLY A 55 2.12 4.45 -22.19
N ALA A 56 2.87 5.04 -21.25
CA ALA A 56 3.73 4.31 -20.32
C ALA A 56 2.94 3.40 -19.35
N VAL A 57 1.73 3.80 -18.95
CA VAL A 57 0.87 2.97 -18.07
C VAL A 57 0.33 1.77 -18.85
N ARG A 58 -0.11 2.00 -20.09
CA ARG A 58 -0.56 0.92 -21.01
C ARG A 58 0.56 -0.10 -21.25
N SER A 59 1.72 0.38 -21.75
CA SER A 59 2.84 -0.51 -22.06
C SER A 59 3.41 -1.22 -20.83
N GLY A 60 3.45 -0.54 -19.68
CA GLY A 60 3.86 -1.13 -18.41
C GLY A 60 2.94 -2.28 -17.99
N PHE A 61 1.63 -2.08 -18.11
CA PHE A 61 0.65 -3.14 -17.82
C PHE A 61 0.81 -4.33 -18.78
N ASP A 62 0.91 -4.06 -20.09
CA ASP A 62 1.06 -5.08 -21.13
C ASP A 62 2.36 -5.89 -20.98
N THR A 63 3.41 -5.27 -20.45
CA THR A 63 4.72 -5.92 -20.31
C THR A 63 4.85 -6.68 -18.99
N VAL A 64 4.31 -6.16 -17.89
CA VAL A 64 4.55 -6.68 -16.54
C VAL A 64 3.39 -7.53 -16.03
N VAL A 65 2.15 -7.09 -16.26
CA VAL A 65 0.95 -7.68 -15.66
C VAL A 65 0.28 -8.65 -16.62
N ALA A 66 0.05 -8.23 -17.86
CA ALA A 66 -0.68 -9.01 -18.86
C ALA A 66 -0.07 -10.40 -19.17
N PRO A 67 1.26 -10.63 -19.15
CA PRO A 67 1.81 -11.96 -19.44
C PRO A 67 1.56 -12.98 -18.33
N ARG A 68 1.29 -12.54 -17.09
CA ARG A 68 1.15 -13.40 -15.92
C ARG A 68 0.01 -12.93 -15.00
N PRO A 69 -1.24 -12.88 -15.48
CA PRO A 69 -2.35 -12.24 -14.77
C PRO A 69 -2.68 -12.94 -13.45
N ARG A 70 -2.67 -14.29 -13.42
CA ARG A 70 -2.91 -15.05 -12.18
C ARG A 70 -1.83 -14.80 -11.13
N ALA A 71 -0.56 -14.86 -11.52
CA ALA A 71 0.55 -14.61 -10.60
C ALA A 71 0.46 -13.17 -10.06
N MET A 72 0.14 -12.19 -10.91
CA MET A 72 0.01 -10.81 -10.48
C MET A 72 -1.17 -10.60 -9.53
N ALA A 73 -2.29 -11.30 -9.72
CA ALA A 73 -3.39 -11.29 -8.76
C ALA A 73 -2.93 -11.76 -7.36
N TYR A 74 -2.15 -12.83 -7.29
CA TYR A 74 -1.55 -13.29 -6.03
C TYR A 74 -0.56 -12.26 -5.45
N VAL A 75 0.31 -11.69 -6.27
CA VAL A 75 1.28 -10.68 -5.85
C VAL A 75 0.56 -9.49 -5.22
N VAL A 76 -0.46 -8.93 -5.88
CA VAL A 76 -1.20 -7.78 -5.38
C VAL A 76 -1.91 -8.12 -4.06
N VAL A 77 -2.65 -9.23 -4.02
CA VAL A 77 -3.41 -9.61 -2.83
C VAL A 77 -2.49 -9.88 -1.64
N TYR A 78 -1.38 -10.59 -1.83
CA TYR A 78 -0.44 -10.85 -0.74
C TYR A 78 0.43 -9.65 -0.40
N ALA A 79 0.70 -8.74 -1.33
CA ALA A 79 1.36 -7.48 -1.05
C ALA A 79 0.52 -6.63 -0.09
N GLU A 80 -0.80 -6.50 -0.32
CA GLU A 80 -1.69 -5.76 0.58
C GLU A 80 -1.71 -6.36 1.99
N LEU A 81 -1.75 -7.70 2.09
CA LEU A 81 -1.67 -8.38 3.39
C LEU A 81 -0.32 -8.16 4.07
N ALA A 82 0.79 -8.33 3.35
CA ALA A 82 2.14 -8.16 3.87
C ALA A 82 2.39 -6.72 4.32
N LEU A 83 1.92 -5.73 3.56
CA LEU A 83 1.95 -4.31 3.93
C LEU A 83 1.15 -4.07 5.20
N GLY A 84 -0.08 -4.57 5.27
CA GLY A 84 -0.92 -4.42 6.44
C GLY A 84 -0.28 -5.01 7.71
N LEU A 85 0.21 -6.25 7.63
CA LEU A 85 0.86 -6.91 8.76
C LEU A 85 2.19 -6.24 9.14
N GLY A 86 3.04 -5.91 8.17
CA GLY A 86 4.33 -5.26 8.40
C GLY A 86 4.16 -3.88 9.03
N LEU A 87 3.18 -3.09 8.56
CA LEU A 87 2.88 -1.78 9.11
C LEU A 87 2.16 -1.84 10.46
N VAL A 88 1.34 -2.84 10.77
CA VAL A 88 0.74 -2.95 12.12
C VAL A 88 1.78 -3.43 13.13
N ALA A 89 2.48 -4.53 12.84
CA ALA A 89 3.47 -5.10 13.74
C ALA A 89 4.73 -4.21 13.85
N GLY A 90 4.99 -3.37 12.84
CA GLY A 90 6.20 -2.56 12.76
C GLY A 90 7.41 -3.43 12.51
N PHE A 91 7.32 -4.31 11.51
CA PHE A 91 8.39 -5.21 11.10
C PHE A 91 8.80 -4.90 9.66
N LEU A 92 10.10 -4.68 9.44
CA LEU A 92 10.65 -4.15 8.19
C LEU A 92 9.92 -2.86 7.77
N THR A 93 9.62 -1.99 8.74
CA THR A 93 8.78 -0.80 8.59
C THR A 93 9.25 0.11 7.47
N PRO A 94 10.55 0.45 7.31
CA PRO A 94 10.98 1.29 6.18
C PRO A 94 10.64 0.65 4.82
N VAL A 95 10.80 -0.66 4.71
CA VAL A 95 10.49 -1.42 3.49
C VAL A 95 8.98 -1.43 3.24
N ALA A 96 8.18 -1.68 4.27
CA ALA A 96 6.72 -1.66 4.18
C ALA A 96 6.18 -0.27 3.81
N LEU A 97 6.76 0.80 4.34
CA LEU A 97 6.39 2.18 4.01
C LEU A 97 6.76 2.56 2.58
N ILE A 98 7.96 2.18 2.11
CA ILE A 98 8.37 2.40 0.72
C ILE A 98 7.48 1.61 -0.24
N ALA A 99 7.26 0.33 0.03
CA ALA A 99 6.40 -0.51 -0.80
C ALA A 99 4.94 -0.01 -0.80
N GLY A 100 4.42 0.41 0.36
CA GLY A 100 3.10 1.01 0.49
C GLY A 100 2.99 2.33 -0.27
N LEU A 101 4.01 3.19 -0.21
CA LEU A 101 4.08 4.43 -0.98
C LEU A 101 4.05 4.14 -2.49
N LEU A 102 4.90 3.23 -2.96
CA LEU A 102 4.94 2.85 -4.38
C LEU A 102 3.60 2.28 -4.85
N LEU A 103 2.99 1.39 -4.06
CA LEU A 103 1.69 0.81 -4.41
C LEU A 103 0.59 1.86 -4.50
N ASN A 104 0.52 2.80 -3.54
CA ASN A 104 -0.42 3.91 -3.59
C ASN A 104 -0.18 4.82 -4.80
N LEU A 105 1.07 5.09 -5.17
CA LEU A 105 1.39 5.89 -6.37
C LEU A 105 1.00 5.17 -7.66
N LEU A 106 1.17 3.85 -7.73
CA LEU A 106 0.71 3.04 -8.85
C LEU A 106 -0.81 3.05 -8.98
N TYR A 107 -1.54 2.86 -7.87
CA TYR A 107 -2.99 2.93 -7.84
C TYR A 107 -3.51 4.34 -8.16
N PHE A 108 -2.91 5.37 -7.57
CA PHE A 108 -3.21 6.77 -7.89
C PHE A 108 -3.05 7.06 -9.37
N THR A 109 -1.95 6.61 -9.97
CA THR A 109 -1.67 6.81 -11.39
C THR A 109 -2.66 6.05 -12.26
N LEU A 110 -2.93 4.78 -11.95
CA LEU A 110 -3.88 3.95 -12.70
C LEU A 110 -5.31 4.52 -12.64
N MET A 111 -5.72 4.99 -11.46
CA MET A 111 -7.06 5.48 -11.16
C MET A 111 -7.18 7.01 -11.25
N ILE A 112 -6.32 7.70 -12.02
CA ILE A 112 -6.27 9.17 -12.11
C ILE A 112 -7.55 9.83 -12.67
N HIS A 113 -8.56 9.04 -13.04
CA HIS A 113 -9.87 9.51 -13.52
C HIS A 113 -10.96 9.33 -12.45
N ASP A 114 -10.72 8.50 -11.42
CA ASP A 114 -11.60 8.31 -10.28
C ASP A 114 -11.17 9.23 -9.13
N TRP A 115 -12.02 10.18 -8.77
CA TRP A 115 -11.69 11.23 -7.81
C TRP A 115 -11.68 10.73 -6.36
N ALA A 116 -12.54 9.76 -6.02
CA ALA A 116 -12.62 9.23 -4.66
C ALA A 116 -11.39 8.38 -4.34
N GLU A 117 -11.02 7.49 -5.27
CA GLU A 117 -9.83 6.65 -5.16
C GLU A 117 -8.54 7.48 -5.20
N GLN A 118 -8.48 8.58 -5.96
CA GLN A 118 -7.34 9.49 -5.94
C GLN A 118 -7.11 10.13 -4.58
N GLY A 119 -8.16 10.65 -3.94
CA GLY A 119 -8.07 11.26 -2.62
C GLY A 119 -7.54 10.26 -1.59
N GLN A 120 -8.06 9.04 -1.62
CA GLN A 120 -7.60 7.95 -0.74
C GLN A 120 -6.12 7.61 -0.96
N ASN A 121 -5.72 7.30 -2.19
CA ASN A 121 -4.34 6.89 -2.49
C ASN A 121 -3.34 8.03 -2.24
N ALA A 122 -3.72 9.29 -2.47
CA ALA A 122 -2.89 10.45 -2.15
C ALA A 122 -2.68 10.60 -0.63
N MET A 123 -3.73 10.44 0.17
CA MET A 123 -3.63 10.48 1.63
C MET A 123 -2.79 9.33 2.19
N MET A 124 -2.99 8.12 1.69
CA MET A 124 -2.20 6.96 2.10
C MET A 124 -0.72 7.09 1.70
N ALA A 125 -0.44 7.66 0.52
CA ALA A 125 0.92 7.99 0.08
C ALA A 125 1.56 9.06 0.99
N LEU A 126 0.82 10.12 1.33
CA LEU A 126 1.29 11.15 2.24
C LEU A 126 1.62 10.58 3.62
N ILE A 127 0.72 9.75 4.19
CA ILE A 127 0.97 9.08 5.48
C ILE A 127 2.22 8.19 5.38
N SER A 128 2.38 7.45 4.29
CA SER A 128 3.56 6.60 4.07
C SER A 128 4.86 7.42 4.06
N ALA A 129 4.87 8.57 3.38
CA ALA A 129 6.02 9.46 3.32
C ALA A 129 6.32 10.09 4.69
N VAL A 130 5.30 10.62 5.38
CA VAL A 130 5.46 11.21 6.71
C VAL A 130 5.95 10.18 7.72
N ALA A 131 5.39 8.97 7.71
CA ALA A 131 5.82 7.89 8.60
C ALA A 131 7.26 7.42 8.28
N LEU A 132 7.67 7.45 7.00
CA LEU A 132 9.02 7.07 6.59
C LEU A 132 10.06 8.09 7.07
N PHE A 133 9.86 9.36 6.76
CA PHE A 133 10.80 10.42 7.14
C PHE A 133 10.71 10.80 8.62
N GLY A 134 9.56 10.55 9.25
CA GLY A 134 9.38 10.67 10.70
C GLY A 134 9.92 9.47 11.49
N MET A 135 10.43 8.43 10.81
CA MET A 135 10.95 7.22 11.45
C MET A 135 9.93 6.55 12.39
N ALA A 136 8.72 6.27 11.88
CA ALA A 136 7.60 5.71 12.65
C ALA A 136 7.81 4.28 13.21
N TRP A 137 9.02 3.75 13.09
CA TRP A 137 9.48 2.50 13.70
C TRP A 137 10.22 2.70 15.02
N GLN A 138 10.51 3.94 15.45
CA GLN A 138 11.23 4.18 16.71
C GLN A 138 10.47 3.76 17.98
N THR A 139 9.16 3.52 17.89
CA THR A 139 8.35 3.04 19.02
C THR A 139 7.21 2.13 18.56
N TRP A 140 6.78 1.26 19.47
CA TRP A 140 5.71 0.27 19.28
C TRP A 140 5.87 -0.58 18.01
N SER A 141 7.11 -0.92 17.67
CA SER A 141 7.47 -1.70 16.49
C SER A 141 8.32 -2.90 16.89
N LEU A 142 8.23 -3.98 16.11
CA LEU A 142 9.17 -5.09 16.22
C LEU A 142 10.59 -4.68 15.80
N ASP A 143 10.72 -3.72 14.88
CA ASP A 143 12.02 -3.20 14.46
C ASP A 143 12.79 -2.59 15.63
N ASP A 144 12.17 -1.75 16.46
CA ASP A 144 12.81 -1.16 17.65
C ASP A 144 13.15 -2.24 18.69
N ALA A 145 12.20 -3.15 18.97
CA ALA A 145 12.40 -4.26 19.91
C ALA A 145 13.58 -5.16 19.50
N LEU A 146 13.79 -5.35 18.20
CA LEU A 146 14.90 -6.15 17.64
C LEU A 146 16.16 -5.32 17.36
N GLY A 147 16.11 -3.99 17.54
CA GLY A 147 17.21 -3.08 17.22
C GLY A 147 17.51 -2.94 15.73
N LEU A 148 16.52 -3.19 14.86
CA LEU A 148 16.59 -2.98 13.42
C LEU A 148 16.42 -1.49 13.08
N PHE A 149 17.19 -1.00 12.10
CA PHE A 149 17.10 0.37 11.58
C PHE A 149 17.24 1.50 12.62
N ARG A 150 18.15 1.31 13.59
CA ARG A 150 18.55 2.33 14.56
C ARG A 150 19.26 3.52 13.93
#